data_AF-A0A7W5ZF44-F1
#
_entry.id   AF-A0A7W5ZF44-F1
#
_cell.length_a   1.000
_cell.length_b   1.000
_cell.length_c   1.000
_cell.angle_alpha   90.00
_cell.angle_beta   90.00
_cell.angle_gamma   90.00
#
_symmetry.space_group_name_H-M   'P 1'
#
loop_
_entity.id
_entity.type
_entity.pdbx_description
1 polymer ?
#
loop_
_entity_poly.entity_id
_entity_poly.type
_entity_poly.pdbx_seq_one_letter_code
_entity_poly.pdbx_strand_id
1 'polypeptide(L)'
;MTEAPFQLYNPELEGEVYYLTEQEGGRRNPITSGYRGQFYYNGRDWDAPQILIDKEICYPGEAAKIRLQMLSPNFHVGQFYVGQGFEIREGTTTVGRGKITQILRDDFKYWDFDTFFKNLQPEQKPFDFQDIKKISTKIHHGLTSIQQISKLIFTKSLSNPYQMLTFECKLRDKGCQAQALVDEICNRWREEIHLDNSHYKTELLFSDKGFYFELTFATWHTRFLTGRIMVNTTS
;
A
#
# COMPACT_ATOMS: atom_id res chain seq x y z
N MET A 1 -29.79 -21.59 16.67
CA MET A 1 -28.33 -21.50 16.60
C MET A 1 -28.00 -20.09 16.18
N THR A 2 -27.54 -19.24 17.11
CA THR A 2 -27.02 -17.92 16.77
C THR A 2 -25.65 -18.11 16.12
N GLU A 3 -25.49 -17.65 14.87
CA GLU A 3 -24.18 -17.61 14.21
C GLU A 3 -23.18 -16.81 15.06
N ALA A 4 -21.92 -17.23 15.06
CA ALA A 4 -20.86 -16.49 15.74
C ALA A 4 -20.73 -15.08 15.14
N PRO A 5 -20.49 -14.03 15.95
CA PRO A 5 -20.34 -12.67 15.45
C PRO A 5 -19.16 -12.60 14.47
N PHE A 6 -19.31 -11.82 13.40
CA PHE A 6 -18.25 -11.61 12.41
C PHE A 6 -16.99 -11.05 13.08
N GLN A 7 -15.83 -11.61 12.75
CA GLN A 7 -14.54 -11.20 13.29
C GLN A 7 -13.53 -10.94 12.16
N LEU A 8 -12.65 -9.98 12.40
CA LEU A 8 -11.45 -9.77 11.61
C LEU A 8 -10.34 -10.65 12.16
N TYR A 9 -9.53 -11.21 11.26
CA TYR A 9 -8.40 -12.07 11.67
C TYR A 9 -7.15 -11.25 11.92
N ASN A 10 -6.87 -10.30 11.02
CA ASN A 10 -5.67 -9.46 11.06
C ASN A 10 -6.05 -8.01 10.72
N PRO A 11 -6.70 -7.26 11.62
CA PRO A 11 -7.02 -5.86 11.37
C PRO A 11 -5.74 -5.04 11.23
N GLU A 12 -5.62 -4.23 10.18
CA GLU A 12 -4.42 -3.41 9.93
C GLU A 12 -4.56 -1.95 10.36
N LEU A 13 -5.78 -1.44 10.48
CA LEU A 13 -6.06 -0.05 10.86
C LEU A 13 -7.19 0.05 11.89
N GLU A 14 -7.10 1.05 12.74
CA GLU A 14 -8.23 1.57 13.52
C GLU A 14 -8.59 2.98 13.04
N GLY A 15 -9.89 3.30 13.10
CA GLY A 15 -10.38 4.62 12.76
C GLY A 15 -11.63 5.00 13.53
N GLU A 16 -11.95 6.29 13.49
CA GLU A 16 -13.22 6.84 13.93
C GLU A 16 -14.00 7.29 12.69
N VAL A 17 -15.24 6.84 12.55
CA VAL A 17 -16.09 7.12 11.38
C VAL A 17 -17.42 7.68 11.83
N TYR A 18 -17.80 8.82 11.27
CA TYR A 18 -19.17 9.34 11.31
C TYR A 18 -19.94 8.81 10.09
N TYR A 19 -21.04 8.10 10.33
CA TYR A 19 -21.88 7.58 9.26
C TYR A 19 -22.99 8.56 8.91
N LEU A 20 -23.11 8.86 7.62
CA LEU A 20 -24.02 9.88 7.11
C LEU A 20 -25.46 9.41 7.15
N THR A 21 -26.36 10.30 7.56
CA THR A 21 -27.82 10.12 7.48
C THR A 21 -28.32 10.14 6.04
N GLU A 22 -29.54 9.66 5.79
CA GLU A 22 -30.21 9.76 4.49
C GLU A 22 -30.29 11.21 3.97
N GLN A 23 -30.50 12.19 4.85
CA GLN A 23 -30.53 13.62 4.49
C GLN A 23 -29.16 14.15 4.05
N GLU A 24 -28.08 13.59 4.57
CA GLU A 24 -26.71 13.88 4.17
C GLU A 24 -26.26 13.07 2.93
N GLY A 25 -27.17 12.28 2.34
CA GLY A 25 -26.91 11.41 1.18
C GLY A 25 -26.33 10.03 1.52
N GLY A 26 -26.35 9.66 2.81
CA GLY A 26 -25.82 8.39 3.30
C GLY A 26 -26.88 7.30 3.43
N ARG A 27 -26.90 6.64 4.59
CA ARG A 27 -27.73 5.44 4.81
C ARG A 27 -28.99 5.77 5.59
N ARG A 28 -30.04 5.00 5.27
CA ARG A 28 -31.26 4.91 6.09
C ARG A 28 -31.16 3.83 7.16
N ASN A 29 -30.50 2.72 6.85
CA ASN A 29 -30.41 1.56 7.73
C ASN A 29 -29.12 1.59 8.57
N PRO A 30 -29.17 1.04 9.80
CA PRO A 30 -27.99 0.93 10.66
C PRO A 30 -26.87 0.08 10.06
N ILE A 31 -25.71 0.18 10.69
CA ILE A 31 -24.49 -0.59 10.37
C ILE A 31 -24.18 -1.50 11.56
N THR A 32 -23.76 -2.72 11.26
CA THR A 32 -23.30 -3.71 12.24
C THR A 32 -21.92 -4.24 11.85
N SER A 33 -21.25 -4.93 12.77
CA SER A 33 -19.99 -5.61 12.47
C SER A 33 -20.13 -6.62 11.32
N GLY A 34 -19.12 -6.66 10.44
CA GLY A 34 -19.17 -7.42 9.18
C GLY A 34 -19.67 -6.61 7.98
N TYR A 35 -19.91 -5.32 8.17
CA TYR A 35 -20.19 -4.40 7.09
C TYR A 35 -19.03 -4.31 6.09
N ARG A 36 -19.36 -4.30 4.79
CA ARG A 36 -18.41 -4.36 3.67
C ARG A 36 -18.51 -3.14 2.76
N GLY A 37 -18.58 -1.95 3.36
CA GLY A 37 -18.37 -0.73 2.61
C GLY A 37 -16.94 -0.65 2.10
N GLN A 38 -16.75 0.07 1.00
CA GLN A 38 -15.46 0.31 0.38
C GLN A 38 -14.71 1.40 1.16
N PHE A 39 -13.46 1.13 1.51
CA PHE A 39 -12.55 2.11 2.11
C PHE A 39 -11.94 2.96 1.00
N TYR A 40 -12.35 4.22 0.95
CA TYR A 40 -11.94 5.16 -0.08
C TYR A 40 -10.84 6.10 0.40
N TYR A 41 -9.71 6.06 -0.28
CA TYR A 41 -8.60 7.00 -0.08
C TYR A 41 -7.78 7.15 -1.37
N ASN A 42 -7.07 8.26 -1.52
CA ASN A 42 -6.21 8.56 -2.68
C ASN A 42 -6.90 8.29 -4.04
N GLY A 43 -8.19 8.63 -4.14
CA GLY A 43 -8.93 8.50 -5.39
C GLY A 43 -9.47 7.10 -5.70
N ARG A 44 -9.40 6.15 -4.76
CA ARG A 44 -9.78 4.74 -5.01
C ARG A 44 -10.52 4.08 -3.89
N ASP A 45 -11.43 3.20 -4.29
CA ASP A 45 -12.18 2.30 -3.45
C ASP A 45 -11.41 0.99 -3.24
N TRP A 46 -11.33 0.55 -2.00
CA TRP A 46 -10.72 -0.71 -1.61
C TRP A 46 -11.69 -1.53 -0.78
N ASP A 47 -11.79 -2.82 -1.07
CA ASP A 47 -12.60 -3.72 -0.26
C ASP A 47 -11.93 -3.94 1.10
N ALA A 48 -12.58 -3.46 2.15
CA ALA A 48 -12.07 -3.53 3.51
C ALA A 48 -13.22 -3.82 4.49
N PRO A 49 -13.52 -5.10 4.80
CA PRO A 49 -14.46 -5.42 5.86
C PRO A 49 -14.12 -4.71 7.16
N GLN A 50 -15.16 -4.23 7.84
CA GLN A 50 -15.02 -3.51 9.10
C GLN A 50 -15.83 -4.12 10.23
N ILE A 51 -15.33 -3.95 11.44
CA ILE A 51 -16.06 -4.24 12.68
C ILE A 51 -16.17 -2.97 13.51
N LEU A 52 -17.29 -2.85 14.21
CA LEU A 52 -17.48 -1.84 15.25
C LEU A 52 -16.80 -2.35 16.52
N ILE A 53 -16.02 -1.51 17.19
CA ILE A 53 -15.25 -1.91 18.38
C ILE A 53 -15.78 -1.30 19.69
N ASP A 54 -16.61 -0.27 19.59
CA ASP A 54 -17.18 0.45 20.74
C ASP A 54 -18.70 0.26 20.91
N LYS A 55 -19.36 -0.36 19.92
CA LYS A 55 -20.81 -0.65 19.94
C LYS A 55 -21.16 -1.82 19.02
N GLU A 56 -22.33 -2.42 19.18
CA GLU A 56 -22.80 -3.52 18.32
C GLU A 56 -23.49 -3.03 17.03
N ILE A 57 -24.20 -1.90 17.13
CA ILE A 57 -24.97 -1.28 16.06
C ILE A 57 -24.65 0.21 16.04
N CYS A 58 -24.35 0.77 14.87
CA CYS A 58 -24.22 2.21 14.66
C CYS A 58 -25.39 2.72 13.80
N TYR A 59 -26.12 3.70 14.31
CA TYR A 59 -27.18 4.34 13.53
C TYR A 59 -26.59 5.44 12.64
N PRO A 60 -27.21 5.73 11.47
CA PRO A 60 -26.83 6.90 10.68
C PRO A 60 -26.98 8.19 11.50
N GLY A 61 -26.01 9.10 11.40
CA GLY A 61 -25.89 10.28 12.24
C GLY A 61 -25.05 10.09 13.51
N GLU A 62 -24.47 8.90 13.71
CA GLU A 62 -23.56 8.62 14.82
C GLU A 62 -22.12 8.38 14.35
N ALA A 63 -21.19 8.60 15.28
CA ALA A 63 -19.81 8.15 15.13
C ALA A 63 -19.60 6.78 15.79
N ALA A 64 -18.75 5.95 15.21
CA ALA A 64 -18.27 4.70 15.81
C ALA A 64 -16.76 4.55 15.62
N LYS A 65 -16.14 3.83 16.54
CA LYS A 65 -14.78 3.33 16.35
C LYS A 65 -14.82 2.02 15.58
N ILE A 66 -13.93 1.88 14.62
CA ILE A 66 -13.86 0.71 13.76
C ILE A 66 -12.45 0.14 13.66
N ARG A 67 -12.39 -1.16 13.36
CA ARG A 67 -11.22 -1.81 12.79
C ARG A 67 -11.50 -2.20 11.35
N LEU A 68 -10.49 -2.06 10.51
CA LEU A 68 -10.53 -2.38 9.08
C LEU A 68 -9.56 -3.52 8.79
N GLN A 69 -9.96 -4.43 7.90
CA GLN A 69 -9.06 -5.41 7.31
C GLN A 69 -9.05 -5.29 5.79
N MET A 70 -7.91 -5.00 5.17
CA MET A 70 -7.79 -4.83 3.72
C MET A 70 -7.78 -6.19 3.00
N LEU A 71 -8.58 -6.35 1.94
CA LEU A 71 -8.50 -7.58 1.12
C LEU A 71 -7.23 -7.65 0.26
N SER A 72 -6.63 -6.49 -0.06
CA SER A 72 -5.45 -6.40 -0.92
C SER A 72 -4.28 -5.69 -0.22
N PRO A 73 -3.75 -6.25 0.90
CA PRO A 73 -2.85 -5.58 1.84
C PRO A 73 -1.62 -4.93 1.19
N ASN A 74 -1.06 -5.54 0.14
CA ASN A 74 0.19 -5.10 -0.46
C ASN A 74 0.11 -3.75 -1.18
N PHE A 75 -1.09 -3.26 -1.53
CA PHE A 75 -1.23 -1.92 -2.12
C PHE A 75 -1.18 -0.78 -1.13
N HIS A 76 -1.26 -1.11 0.15
CA HIS A 76 -1.41 -0.16 1.24
C HIS A 76 -0.10 0.12 1.96
N VAL A 77 0.99 -0.54 1.56
CA VAL A 77 2.32 -0.35 2.15
C VAL A 77 2.80 1.08 1.91
N GLY A 78 3.21 1.76 2.98
CA GLY A 78 3.71 3.13 2.90
C GLY A 78 2.63 4.21 2.74
N GLN A 79 1.35 3.91 2.97
CA GLN A 79 0.24 4.80 2.58
C GLN A 79 -0.41 5.60 3.71
N PHE A 80 -0.24 5.20 4.98
CA PHE A 80 -1.13 5.67 6.06
C PHE A 80 -0.44 6.42 7.20
N TYR A 81 -1.01 7.52 7.65
CA TYR A 81 -0.59 8.21 8.88
C TYR A 81 -1.79 8.48 9.82
N VAL A 82 -1.53 8.62 11.12
CA VAL A 82 -2.58 8.94 12.10
C VAL A 82 -3.16 10.32 11.80
N GLY A 83 -4.48 10.41 11.77
CA GLY A 83 -5.23 11.61 11.40
C GLY A 83 -5.56 11.71 9.91
N GLN A 84 -5.04 10.82 9.06
CA GLN A 84 -5.39 10.78 7.64
C GLN A 84 -6.89 10.53 7.46
N GLY A 85 -7.54 11.39 6.68
CA GLY A 85 -8.94 11.26 6.33
C GLY A 85 -9.19 10.15 5.31
N PHE A 86 -10.36 9.52 5.41
CA PHE A 86 -10.86 8.54 4.46
C PHE A 86 -12.39 8.61 4.38
N GLU A 87 -12.96 7.96 3.38
CA GLU A 87 -14.41 7.79 3.25
C GLU A 87 -14.79 6.31 3.25
N ILE A 88 -16.00 6.02 3.68
CA ILE A 88 -16.63 4.71 3.50
C ILE A 88 -17.69 4.88 2.41
N ARG A 89 -17.61 4.06 1.36
CA ARG A 89 -18.45 4.16 0.17
C ARG A 89 -19.25 2.88 -0.10
N GLU A 90 -20.42 3.05 -0.70
CA GLU A 90 -21.23 1.98 -1.28
C GLU A 90 -21.37 2.24 -2.77
N GLY A 91 -20.48 1.64 -3.57
CA GLY A 91 -20.36 2.00 -4.97
C GLY A 91 -19.89 3.44 -5.09
N THR A 92 -20.70 4.30 -5.72
CA THR A 92 -20.32 5.70 -5.92
C THR A 92 -20.64 6.60 -4.74
N THR A 93 -21.49 6.16 -3.80
CA THR A 93 -22.05 6.99 -2.72
C THR A 93 -21.19 6.93 -1.47
N THR A 94 -20.82 8.09 -0.93
CA THR A 94 -20.18 8.20 0.38
C THR A 94 -21.22 8.05 1.48
N VAL A 95 -21.03 7.06 2.35
CA VAL A 95 -21.93 6.74 3.46
C VAL A 95 -21.30 6.97 4.84
N GLY A 96 -20.00 7.25 4.88
CA GLY A 96 -19.30 7.62 6.10
C GLY A 96 -18.03 8.40 5.81
N ARG A 97 -17.62 9.22 6.77
CA ARG A 97 -16.37 9.99 6.73
C ARG A 97 -15.59 9.70 7.99
N GLY A 98 -14.32 9.38 7.84
CA GLY A 98 -13.49 8.94 8.95
C GLY A 98 -12.08 9.49 8.94
N LYS A 99 -11.38 9.21 10.03
CA LYS A 99 -9.95 9.49 10.21
C LYS A 99 -9.26 8.29 10.83
N ILE A 100 -8.05 7.99 10.39
CA ILE A 100 -7.22 6.92 10.96
C ILE A 100 -6.81 7.33 12.37
N THR A 101 -7.06 6.47 13.36
CA THR A 101 -6.67 6.70 14.76
C THR A 101 -5.45 5.88 15.15
N GLN A 102 -5.27 4.71 14.54
CA GLN A 102 -4.12 3.85 14.78
C GLN A 102 -3.78 3.02 13.54
N ILE A 103 -2.48 2.75 13.36
CA ILE A 103 -1.96 1.83 12.34
C ILE A 103 -1.44 0.61 13.09
N LEU A 104 -2.11 -0.54 12.88
CA LEU A 104 -1.82 -1.80 13.57
C LEU A 104 -0.76 -2.62 12.83
N ARG A 105 -0.68 -2.46 11.51
CA ARG A 105 0.33 -3.12 10.67
C ARG A 105 1.46 -2.14 10.32
N ASP A 106 2.68 -2.41 10.77
CA ASP A 106 3.77 -1.43 10.73
C ASP A 106 4.19 -0.97 9.32
N ASP A 107 4.21 -1.88 8.34
CA ASP A 107 4.59 -1.56 6.95
C ASP A 107 3.55 -0.68 6.22
N PHE A 108 2.37 -0.47 6.80
CA PHE A 108 1.37 0.46 6.26
C PHE A 108 1.66 1.93 6.61
N LYS A 109 2.54 2.18 7.59
CA LYS A 109 2.91 3.54 8.00
C LYS A 109 3.44 4.34 6.81
N TYR A 110 2.98 5.57 6.72
CA TYR A 110 3.28 6.47 5.62
C TYR A 110 4.79 6.65 5.52
N TRP A 111 5.29 6.42 4.32
CA TRP A 111 6.67 6.66 3.98
C TRP A 111 6.69 7.29 2.60
N ASP A 112 7.38 8.42 2.50
CA ASP A 112 7.60 9.08 1.24
C ASP A 112 9.06 9.46 1.08
N PHE A 113 9.39 9.64 -0.19
CA PHE A 113 10.74 9.84 -0.64
C PHE A 113 11.31 11.19 -0.17
N ASP A 114 10.51 12.24 -0.16
CA ASP A 114 10.97 13.58 0.20
C ASP A 114 11.25 13.67 1.70
N THR A 115 10.39 13.08 2.52
CA THR A 115 10.59 12.99 3.98
C THR A 115 11.83 12.18 4.31
N PHE A 116 12.08 11.08 3.60
CA PHE A 116 13.31 10.32 3.74
C PHE A 116 14.54 11.22 3.53
N PHE A 117 14.60 11.97 2.42
CA PHE A 117 15.72 12.87 2.14
C PHE A 117 15.89 14.00 3.16
N LYS A 118 14.79 14.59 3.61
CA LYS A 118 14.80 15.66 4.64
C LYS A 118 15.36 15.18 5.98
N ASN A 119 15.23 13.89 6.28
CA ASN A 119 15.67 13.29 7.53
C ASN A 119 17.10 12.69 7.45
N LEU A 120 17.75 12.71 6.29
CA LEU A 120 19.13 12.28 6.16
C LEU A 120 20.07 13.22 6.90
N GLN A 121 21.02 12.64 7.63
CA GLN A 121 22.10 13.39 8.27
C GLN A 121 23.05 13.95 7.20
N PRO A 122 23.63 15.15 7.40
CA PRO A 122 24.50 15.79 6.40
C PRO A 122 25.68 14.95 5.93
N GLU A 123 26.18 14.04 6.77
CA GLU A 123 27.34 13.19 6.49
C GLU A 123 26.98 11.91 5.71
N GLN A 124 25.69 11.55 5.63
CA GLN A 124 25.25 10.37 4.91
C GLN A 124 25.40 10.59 3.40
N LYS A 125 26.16 9.71 2.74
CA LYS A 125 26.40 9.74 1.29
C LYS A 125 25.73 8.56 0.60
N PRO A 126 25.38 8.70 -0.69
CA PRO A 126 24.94 7.56 -1.52
C PRO A 126 25.94 6.39 -1.47
N PHE A 127 25.46 5.16 -1.59
CA PHE A 127 26.32 3.98 -1.75
C PHE A 127 27.26 4.09 -2.97
N ASP A 128 28.44 3.48 -2.86
CA ASP A 128 29.43 3.43 -3.96
C ASP A 128 29.18 2.26 -4.93
N PHE A 129 30.06 2.13 -5.92
CA PHE A 129 29.92 1.12 -6.98
C PHE A 129 29.90 -0.32 -6.47
N GLN A 130 30.73 -0.67 -5.49
CA GLN A 130 30.85 -2.06 -5.02
C GLN A 130 29.60 -2.47 -4.24
N ASP A 131 29.10 -1.59 -3.38
CA ASP A 131 27.88 -1.80 -2.60
C ASP A 131 26.65 -1.94 -3.51
N ILE A 132 26.54 -1.08 -4.53
CA ILE A 132 25.43 -1.11 -5.49
C ILE A 132 25.42 -2.40 -6.29
N LYS A 133 26.59 -2.93 -6.69
CA LYS A 133 26.64 -4.17 -7.45
C LYS A 133 25.99 -5.31 -6.67
N LYS A 134 26.34 -5.47 -5.39
CA LYS A 134 25.79 -6.52 -4.52
C LYS A 134 24.26 -6.40 -4.37
N ILE A 135 23.76 -5.19 -4.10
CA ILE A 135 22.32 -4.95 -3.94
C ILE A 135 21.59 -5.18 -5.27
N SER A 136 22.13 -4.68 -6.37
CA SER A 136 21.54 -4.86 -7.70
C SER A 136 21.43 -6.33 -8.09
N THR A 137 22.41 -7.17 -7.71
CA THR A 137 22.35 -8.62 -7.94
C THR A 137 21.21 -9.27 -7.17
N LYS A 138 20.98 -8.89 -5.91
CA LYS A 138 19.85 -9.40 -5.12
C LYS A 138 18.51 -9.03 -5.74
N ILE A 139 18.31 -7.75 -6.07
CA ILE A 139 17.07 -7.26 -6.70
C ILE A 139 16.85 -7.98 -8.03
N HIS A 140 17.88 -8.06 -8.87
CA HIS A 140 17.80 -8.74 -10.16
C HIS A 140 17.40 -10.21 -9.98
N HIS A 141 18.04 -10.94 -9.08
CA HIS A 141 17.72 -12.34 -8.83
C HIS A 141 16.26 -12.53 -8.41
N GLY A 142 15.81 -11.78 -7.38
CA GLY A 142 14.44 -11.88 -6.86
C GLY A 142 13.35 -11.45 -7.85
N LEU A 143 13.65 -10.57 -8.81
CA LEU A 143 12.71 -10.21 -9.87
C LEU A 143 12.72 -11.22 -11.02
N THR A 144 13.90 -11.74 -11.43
CA THR A 144 13.97 -12.71 -12.53
C THR A 144 13.41 -14.08 -12.21
N SER A 145 13.21 -14.40 -10.92
CA SER A 145 12.52 -15.62 -10.49
C SER A 145 11.00 -15.57 -10.74
N ILE A 146 10.43 -14.38 -10.94
CA ILE A 146 9.00 -14.19 -11.21
C ILE A 146 8.69 -14.58 -12.66
N GLN A 147 7.88 -15.62 -12.84
CA GLN A 147 7.59 -16.20 -14.16
C GLN A 147 6.99 -15.19 -15.14
N GLN A 148 6.17 -14.26 -14.68
CA GLN A 148 5.51 -13.25 -15.50
C GLN A 148 6.48 -12.22 -16.09
N ILE A 149 7.69 -12.08 -15.52
CA ILE A 149 8.70 -11.14 -16.03
C ILE A 149 9.42 -11.78 -17.22
N SER A 150 9.34 -11.14 -18.39
CA SER A 150 9.99 -11.57 -19.64
C SER A 150 11.37 -10.94 -19.80
N LYS A 151 11.51 -9.70 -19.36
CA LYS A 151 12.74 -8.93 -19.44
C LYS A 151 12.80 -7.94 -18.29
N LEU A 152 13.98 -7.82 -17.71
CA LEU A 152 14.29 -6.82 -16.70
C LEU A 152 15.31 -5.86 -17.29
N ILE A 153 15.01 -4.56 -17.25
CA ILE A 153 15.93 -3.50 -17.65
C ILE A 153 16.40 -2.82 -16.37
N PHE A 154 17.70 -2.84 -16.14
CA PHE A 154 18.32 -2.18 -15.00
C PHE A 154 19.03 -0.91 -15.46
N THR A 155 18.66 0.21 -14.85
CA THR A 155 19.30 1.51 -15.06
C THR A 155 19.91 1.99 -13.75
N LYS A 156 21.15 2.48 -13.81
CA LYS A 156 21.88 3.02 -12.67
C LYS A 156 22.22 4.49 -12.92
N SER A 157 21.91 5.36 -11.97
CA SER A 157 22.22 6.79 -12.03
C SER A 157 22.88 7.27 -10.73
N LEU A 158 24.20 7.12 -10.63
CA LEU A 158 24.94 7.53 -9.42
C LEU A 158 24.95 9.04 -9.18
N SER A 159 24.70 9.83 -10.23
CA SER A 159 24.57 11.28 -10.15
C SER A 159 23.20 11.73 -9.63
N ASN A 160 22.20 10.84 -9.58
CA ASN A 160 20.88 11.14 -9.07
C ASN A 160 20.65 10.44 -7.72
N PRO A 161 20.84 11.14 -6.58
CA PRO A 161 20.61 10.53 -5.28
C PRO A 161 19.14 10.15 -5.07
N TYR A 162 18.20 10.77 -5.80
CA TYR A 162 16.77 10.49 -5.69
C TYR A 162 16.32 9.24 -6.46
N GLN A 163 17.16 8.71 -7.34
CA GLN A 163 16.79 7.52 -8.12
C GLN A 163 18.05 6.83 -8.60
N MET A 164 18.77 6.23 -7.65
CA MET A 164 20.04 5.60 -7.96
C MET A 164 19.87 4.33 -8.78
N LEU A 165 18.81 3.56 -8.49
CA LEU A 165 18.46 2.33 -9.20
C LEU A 165 17.05 2.37 -9.75
N THR A 166 16.91 1.92 -10.99
CA THR A 166 15.61 1.68 -11.62
C THR A 166 15.60 0.30 -12.23
N PHE A 167 14.55 -0.47 -11.91
CA PHE A 167 14.28 -1.79 -12.46
C PHE A 167 12.97 -1.74 -13.20
N GLU A 168 13.03 -1.80 -14.52
CA GLU A 168 11.85 -1.84 -15.40
C GLU A 168 11.56 -3.28 -15.81
N CYS A 169 10.38 -3.76 -15.42
CA CYS A 169 9.91 -5.11 -15.69
C CYS A 169 9.01 -5.08 -16.93
N LYS A 170 9.42 -5.79 -17.99
CA LYS A 170 8.53 -6.15 -19.10
C LYS A 170 7.88 -7.48 -18.80
N LEU A 171 6.59 -7.58 -19.07
CA LEU A 171 5.82 -8.79 -18.83
C LEU A 171 5.81 -9.73 -20.03
N ARG A 172 5.63 -11.03 -19.77
CA ARG A 172 5.40 -12.06 -20.80
C ARG A 172 3.99 -11.97 -21.34
N ASP A 173 3.02 -11.94 -20.44
CA ASP A 173 1.60 -11.81 -20.73
C ASP A 173 1.10 -10.48 -20.20
N LYS A 174 0.49 -9.67 -21.07
CA LYS A 174 -0.10 -8.38 -20.72
C LYS A 174 -1.47 -8.51 -20.05
N GLY A 175 -2.09 -9.69 -20.11
CA GLY A 175 -3.34 -10.03 -19.42
C GLY A 175 -3.15 -10.56 -17.99
N CYS A 176 -1.94 -10.49 -17.43
CA CYS A 176 -1.70 -10.98 -16.08
C CYS A 176 -2.56 -10.24 -15.04
N GLN A 177 -2.98 -10.95 -14.00
CA GLN A 177 -3.72 -10.33 -12.90
C GLN A 177 -2.79 -9.44 -12.08
N ALA A 178 -3.11 -8.14 -12.02
CA ALA A 178 -2.30 -7.13 -11.33
C ALA A 178 -2.07 -7.48 -9.85
N GLN A 179 -3.13 -7.92 -9.15
CA GLN A 179 -3.10 -8.35 -7.76
C GLN A 179 -2.01 -9.41 -7.52
N ALA A 180 -2.09 -10.53 -8.26
CA ALA A 180 -1.17 -11.65 -8.10
C ALA A 180 0.30 -11.26 -8.37
N LEU A 181 0.53 -10.42 -9.39
CA LEU A 181 1.89 -9.96 -9.69
C LEU A 181 2.43 -9.02 -8.60
N VAL A 182 1.61 -8.10 -8.11
CA VAL A 182 2.04 -7.16 -7.07
C VAL A 182 2.26 -7.89 -5.75
N ASP A 183 1.41 -8.85 -5.41
CA ASP A 183 1.60 -9.70 -4.25
C ASP A 183 2.93 -10.47 -4.34
N GLU A 184 3.21 -11.07 -5.49
CA GLU A 184 4.48 -11.76 -5.72
C GLU A 184 5.68 -10.81 -5.62
N ILE A 185 5.65 -9.63 -6.24
CA ILE A 185 6.75 -8.65 -6.15
C ILE A 185 6.96 -8.18 -4.71
N CYS A 186 5.88 -7.88 -3.98
CA CYS A 186 5.97 -7.46 -2.58
C CYS A 186 6.46 -8.58 -1.67
N ASN A 187 6.06 -9.83 -1.93
CA ASN A 187 6.55 -10.99 -1.20
C ASN A 187 8.05 -11.22 -1.46
N ARG A 188 8.48 -11.20 -2.73
CA ARG A 188 9.91 -11.24 -3.09
C ARG A 188 10.69 -10.09 -2.48
N TRP A 189 10.08 -8.90 -2.42
CA TRP A 189 10.67 -7.77 -1.71
C TRP A 189 10.92 -8.14 -0.25
N ARG A 190 9.91 -8.64 0.47
CA ARG A 190 10.01 -8.97 1.91
C ARG A 190 10.94 -10.17 2.20
N GLU A 191 10.95 -11.19 1.35
CA GLU A 191 11.61 -12.48 1.64
C GLU A 191 13.05 -12.55 1.09
N GLU A 192 13.31 -12.00 -0.09
CA GLU A 192 14.56 -12.23 -0.82
C GLU A 192 15.38 -10.96 -1.04
N ILE A 193 14.70 -9.85 -1.29
CA ILE A 193 15.34 -8.58 -1.67
C ILE A 193 15.57 -7.69 -0.45
N HIS A 194 14.69 -7.79 0.56
CA HIS A 194 14.62 -6.91 1.72
C HIS A 194 16.01 -6.64 2.28
N LEU A 195 16.30 -5.36 2.45
CA LEU A 195 17.55 -4.88 3.01
C LEU A 195 17.28 -4.44 4.43
N ASP A 196 18.26 -4.67 5.32
CA ASP A 196 18.18 -4.20 6.69
C ASP A 196 17.87 -2.69 6.71
N ASN A 197 16.91 -2.28 7.54
CA ASN A 197 16.42 -0.89 7.62
C ASN A 197 15.99 -0.33 6.24
N SER A 198 15.18 -1.10 5.52
CA SER A 198 14.52 -0.62 4.32
C SER A 198 13.08 -0.21 4.59
N HIS A 199 12.65 0.85 3.91
CA HIS A 199 11.25 1.21 3.75
C HIS A 199 10.92 1.20 2.27
N TYR A 200 9.68 0.86 1.97
CA TYR A 200 9.15 0.94 0.63
C TYR A 200 7.70 1.40 0.68
N LYS A 201 7.26 1.93 -0.45
CA LYS A 201 5.87 2.30 -0.71
C LYS A 201 5.49 1.77 -2.07
N THR A 202 4.25 1.31 -2.15
CA THR A 202 3.67 0.79 -3.38
C THR A 202 2.67 1.77 -3.95
N GLU A 203 2.71 1.98 -5.26
CA GLU A 203 1.68 2.70 -5.99
C GLU A 203 1.24 1.84 -7.18
N LEU A 204 -0.04 1.49 -7.23
CA LEU A 204 -0.63 0.80 -8.38
C LEU A 204 -1.58 1.76 -9.07
N LEU A 205 -1.53 1.93 -10.37
CA LEU A 205 -2.45 2.72 -11.21
C LEU A 205 -3.07 1.80 -12.28
N PHE A 206 -4.37 1.93 -12.54
CA PHE A 206 -5.08 1.18 -13.58
C PHE A 206 -5.49 2.08 -14.73
N SER A 207 -5.55 1.51 -15.94
CA SER A 207 -6.00 2.15 -17.18
C SER A 207 -6.67 1.11 -18.08
N ASP A 208 -7.35 1.57 -19.14
CA ASP A 208 -7.97 0.69 -20.14
C ASP A 208 -6.96 -0.22 -20.86
N LYS A 209 -5.68 0.16 -20.87
CA LYS A 209 -4.60 -0.57 -21.54
C LYS A 209 -3.82 -1.50 -20.59
N GLY A 210 -4.24 -1.56 -19.32
CA GLY A 210 -3.62 -2.36 -18.26
C GLY A 210 -3.20 -1.51 -17.05
N PHE A 211 -2.13 -1.88 -16.35
CA PHE A 211 -1.73 -1.24 -15.10
C PHE A 211 -0.26 -0.81 -15.07
N TYR A 212 0.00 0.12 -14.17
CA TYR A 212 1.32 0.60 -13.79
C TYR A 212 1.51 0.34 -12.31
N PHE A 213 2.55 -0.40 -11.95
CA PHE A 213 2.92 -0.62 -10.56
C PHE A 213 4.32 -0.07 -10.31
N GLU A 214 4.44 0.76 -9.28
CA GLU A 214 5.71 1.28 -8.78
C GLU A 214 5.90 0.84 -7.33
N LEU A 215 7.04 0.20 -7.07
CA LEU A 215 7.58 0.04 -5.71
C LEU A 215 8.76 0.99 -5.59
N THR A 216 8.57 2.08 -4.84
CA THR A 216 9.65 3.00 -4.49
C THR A 216 10.24 2.57 -3.16
N PHE A 217 11.57 2.59 -3.04
CA PHE A 217 12.26 2.13 -1.85
C PHE A 217 13.44 3.02 -1.48
N ALA A 218 13.76 3.01 -0.19
CA ALA A 218 15.06 3.42 0.31
C ALA A 218 15.58 2.41 1.33
N THR A 219 16.89 2.27 1.40
CA THR A 219 17.61 1.57 2.48
C THR A 219 18.72 2.48 2.95
N TRP A 220 18.97 2.49 4.26
CA TRP A 220 19.98 3.37 4.83
C TRP A 220 20.62 2.80 6.08
N HIS A 221 21.89 3.14 6.22
CA HIS A 221 22.69 3.02 7.44
C HIS A 221 23.61 4.24 7.49
N THR A 222 24.94 4.06 7.37
CA THR A 222 25.89 5.16 7.17
C THR A 222 25.86 5.73 5.74
N ARG A 223 25.25 4.98 4.81
CA ARG A 223 25.00 5.34 3.42
C ARG A 223 23.57 5.01 3.05
N PHE A 224 23.06 5.64 1.99
CA PHE A 224 21.71 5.37 1.51
C PHE A 224 21.65 4.95 0.05
N LEU A 225 20.66 4.13 -0.28
CA LEU A 225 20.31 3.72 -1.63
C LEU A 225 18.84 3.99 -1.85
N THR A 226 18.52 4.50 -3.03
CA THR A 226 17.15 4.75 -3.46
C THR A 226 16.89 4.08 -4.78
N GLY A 227 15.64 3.69 -4.99
CA GLY A 227 15.28 3.18 -6.29
C GLY A 227 13.81 2.86 -6.44
N ARG A 228 13.51 2.38 -7.64
CA ARG A 228 12.15 2.02 -8.04
C ARG A 228 12.12 0.72 -8.84
N ILE A 229 11.11 -0.09 -8.59
CA ILE A 229 10.73 -1.22 -9.43
C ILE A 229 9.45 -0.82 -10.14
N MET A 230 9.49 -0.75 -11.47
CA MET A 230 8.39 -0.30 -12.30
C MET A 230 7.91 -1.45 -13.18
N VAL A 231 6.62 -1.75 -13.13
CA VAL A 231 5.95 -2.67 -14.03
C VAL A 231 4.99 -1.86 -14.87
N ASN A 232 5.11 -1.98 -16.20
CA ASN A 232 4.17 -1.38 -17.13
C ASN A 232 3.61 -2.45 -18.07
N THR A 233 2.29 -2.60 -18.09
CA THR A 233 1.60 -3.50 -19.02
C THR A 233 1.04 -2.79 -20.24
N THR A 234 0.99 -1.45 -20.22
CA THR A 234 0.64 -0.61 -21.37
C THR A 234 1.81 -0.57 -22.36
N SER A 235 1.53 -0.90 -23.62
CA SER A 235 2.47 -0.84 -24.75
C SER A 235 3.02 0.57 -24.98
#